data_AF-A0A3A8Q3Y5-F1
#
_entry.id   AF-A0A3A8Q3Y5-F1
#
_cell.length_a   1.000
_cell.length_b   1.000
_cell.length_c   1.000
_cell.angle_alpha   90.00
_cell.angle_beta   90.00
_cell.angle_gamma   90.00
#
_symmetry.space_group_name_H-M   'P 1'
#
loop_
_entity.id
_entity.type
_entity.pdbx_description
1 polymer ?
#
loop_
_entity_poly.entity_id
_entity_poly.type
_entity_poly.pdbx_seq_one_letter_code
_entity_poly.pdbx_strand_id
1 'polypeptide(L)'
;MKVAIVDSGVSVGFLRGEGLSLSGAASFTVDREARRLESRVYSREELAAWRDGACALDDLEDAHGHGTAVLSILAEQGRRPGVDVEWYVARVLDGRMRGDSLCLLEALEWLTQDVRPDVINLSLGTVGRAFEAPLTALLERAVEQGSLVLCAAGPVSGLPSGLPSVVTVADAAMAHALRKGDIVDHVEAAATVRLYADGAFHERPLTSSYACALAAARVLREGCPPGWRHVTASRRTR
;
A
#
# COMPACT_ATOMS: atom_id res chain seq x y z
N MET A 1 -8.18 13.59 3.55
CA MET A 1 -7.98 12.60 2.46
C MET A 1 -7.49 11.32 3.10
N LYS A 2 -8.09 10.18 2.78
CA LYS A 2 -7.74 8.88 3.36
C LYS A 2 -6.76 8.14 2.48
N VAL A 3 -5.64 7.72 3.03
CA VAL A 3 -4.57 7.00 2.31
C VAL A 3 -4.30 5.69 3.02
N ALA A 4 -4.46 4.59 2.29
CA ALA A 4 -4.20 3.25 2.78
C ALA A 4 -2.90 2.69 2.20
N ILE A 5 -2.10 2.06 3.06
CA ILE A 5 -0.89 1.33 2.69
C ILE A 5 -1.10 -0.13 3.07
N VAL A 6 -0.89 -1.04 2.12
CA VAL A 6 -0.96 -2.49 2.36
C VAL A 6 0.44 -3.06 2.21
N ASP A 7 1.07 -3.43 3.32
CA ASP A 7 2.50 -3.79 3.37
C ASP A 7 2.89 -4.59 4.64
N SER A 8 4.13 -4.45 5.14
CA SER A 8 4.70 -5.15 6.29
C SER A 8 4.44 -4.51 7.66
N GLY A 9 3.65 -3.42 7.70
CA GLY A 9 3.31 -2.70 8.92
C GLY A 9 3.91 -1.31 8.97
N VAL A 10 4.09 -0.79 10.19
CA VAL A 10 4.76 0.49 10.42
C VAL A 10 5.52 0.49 11.74
N SER A 11 6.67 1.16 11.80
CA SER A 11 7.41 1.33 13.04
C SER A 11 6.79 2.40 13.94
N VAL A 12 6.52 2.06 15.19
CA VAL A 12 6.07 3.03 16.20
C VAL A 12 7.13 4.11 16.48
N GLY A 13 8.41 3.77 16.35
CA GLY A 13 9.51 4.71 16.50
C GLY A 13 9.48 5.81 15.45
N PHE A 14 9.21 5.45 14.19
CA PHE A 14 8.99 6.39 13.10
C PHE A 14 7.78 7.30 13.36
N LEU A 15 6.63 6.71 13.74
CA LEU A 15 5.42 7.49 14.03
C LEU A 15 5.65 8.53 15.14
N ARG A 16 6.35 8.15 16.22
CA ARG A 16 6.73 9.07 17.31
C ARG A 16 7.68 10.16 16.81
N GLY A 17 8.74 9.78 16.11
CA GLY A 17 9.77 10.70 15.63
C GLY A 17 9.23 11.78 14.70
N GLU A 18 8.32 11.40 13.81
CA GLU A 18 7.72 12.32 12.83
C GLU A 18 6.41 12.97 13.30
N GLY A 19 5.97 12.68 14.53
CA GLY A 19 4.72 13.19 15.08
C GLY A 19 3.47 12.76 14.30
N LEU A 20 3.51 11.59 13.64
CA LEU A 20 2.42 11.07 12.84
C LEU A 20 1.41 10.28 13.70
N SER A 21 0.17 10.23 13.23
CA SER A 21 -0.90 9.40 13.80
C SER A 21 -1.53 8.56 12.69
N LEU A 22 -1.86 7.31 13.03
CA LEU A 22 -2.72 6.49 12.18
C LEU A 22 -4.18 6.76 12.53
N SER A 23 -5.01 6.92 11.51
CA SER A 23 -6.46 7.02 11.66
C SER A 23 -7.14 5.66 11.77
N GLY A 24 -6.46 4.61 11.31
CA GLY A 24 -6.83 3.21 11.53
C GLY A 24 -5.71 2.28 11.09
N ALA A 25 -5.69 1.07 11.64
CA ALA A 25 -4.78 0.04 11.19
C ALA A 25 -5.40 -1.34 11.39
N ALA A 26 -4.89 -2.32 10.68
CA ALA A 26 -5.24 -3.72 10.87
C ALA A 26 -4.07 -4.63 10.55
N SER A 27 -4.01 -5.79 11.21
CA SER A 27 -3.06 -6.87 10.93
C SER A 27 -3.81 -8.11 10.44
N PHE A 28 -3.22 -8.78 9.45
CA PHE A 28 -3.78 -9.98 8.83
C PHE A 28 -2.70 -11.06 8.72
N THR A 29 -2.89 -12.19 9.38
CA THR A 29 -1.93 -13.30 9.43
C THR A 29 -2.64 -14.63 9.21
N VAL A 30 -1.90 -15.63 8.74
CA VAL A 30 -2.40 -17.02 8.67
C VAL A 30 -1.65 -17.85 9.70
N ASP A 31 -2.38 -18.37 10.67
CA ASP A 31 -1.92 -19.48 11.49
C ASP A 31 -1.96 -20.75 10.63
N ARG A 32 -0.77 -21.25 10.26
CA ARG A 32 -0.64 -22.44 9.41
C ARG A 32 -0.94 -23.74 10.15
N GLU A 33 -0.75 -23.77 11.46
CA GLU A 33 -1.02 -24.94 12.29
C GLU A 33 -2.54 -25.07 12.51
N ALA A 34 -3.19 -23.99 12.93
CA ALA A 34 -4.64 -23.95 13.09
C ALA A 34 -5.40 -23.82 11.76
N ARG A 35 -4.69 -23.57 10.64
CA ARG A 35 -5.24 -23.31 9.30
C ARG A 35 -6.29 -22.20 9.31
N ARG A 36 -6.02 -21.13 10.05
CA ARG A 36 -6.96 -20.04 10.31
C ARG A 36 -6.38 -18.70 9.87
N LEU A 37 -7.21 -17.91 9.20
CA LEU A 37 -6.94 -16.49 8.98
C LEU A 37 -7.25 -15.74 10.28
N GLU A 38 -6.29 -14.97 10.75
CA GLU A 38 -6.44 -14.09 11.90
C GLU A 38 -6.40 -12.64 11.40
N SER A 39 -7.42 -11.88 11.76
CA SER A 39 -7.52 -10.46 11.47
C SER A 39 -7.75 -9.70 12.77
N ARG A 40 -7.06 -8.57 12.92
CA ARG A 40 -7.24 -7.65 14.04
C ARG A 40 -7.26 -6.23 13.53
N VAL A 41 -8.37 -5.55 13.76
CA VAL A 41 -8.52 -4.11 13.52
C VAL A 41 -8.31 -3.39 14.84
N TYR A 42 -7.46 -2.36 14.86
CA TYR A 42 -7.13 -1.62 16.07
C TYR A 42 -8.01 -0.38 16.22
N SER A 43 -8.45 -0.13 17.45
CA SER A 43 -9.12 1.13 17.81
C SER A 43 -8.15 2.31 17.80
N ARG A 44 -8.68 3.53 17.71
CA ARG A 44 -7.87 4.76 17.77
C ARG A 44 -7.15 4.89 19.11
N GLU A 45 -7.79 4.43 20.18
CA GLU A 45 -7.27 4.41 21.53
C GLU A 45 -6.08 3.45 21.66
N GLU A 46 -6.17 2.24 21.09
CA GLU A 46 -5.05 1.29 21.05
C GLU A 46 -3.87 1.86 20.26
N LEU A 47 -4.13 2.48 19.10
CA LEU A 47 -3.08 3.07 18.27
C LEU A 47 -2.41 4.27 18.94
N ALA A 48 -3.18 5.10 19.66
CA ALA A 48 -2.64 6.20 20.46
C ALA A 48 -1.80 5.67 21.63
N ALA A 49 -2.31 4.68 22.38
CA ALA A 49 -1.58 4.04 23.47
C ALA A 49 -0.28 3.40 23.00
N TRP A 50 -0.30 2.72 21.85
CA TRP A 50 0.89 2.15 21.23
C TRP A 50 1.90 3.25 20.87
N ARG A 51 1.45 4.29 20.17
CA ARG A 51 2.30 5.44 19.83
C ARG A 51 2.83 6.16 21.06
N ASP A 52 2.13 6.19 22.18
CA ASP A 52 2.61 6.85 23.39
C ASP A 52 3.48 5.92 24.26
N GLY A 53 3.61 4.65 23.88
CA GLY A 53 4.44 3.66 24.57
C GLY A 53 3.75 2.98 25.75
N ALA A 54 2.43 3.12 25.86
CA ALA A 54 1.61 2.50 26.90
C ALA A 54 1.26 1.04 26.59
N CYS A 55 1.33 0.59 25.34
CA CYS A 55 1.19 -0.82 24.95
C CYS A 55 2.11 -1.18 23.78
N ALA A 56 2.23 -2.48 23.50
CA ALA A 56 2.91 -3.02 22.34
C ALA A 56 1.89 -3.65 21.38
N LEU A 57 2.04 -3.39 20.08
CA LEU A 57 1.27 -3.98 18.98
C LEU A 57 2.25 -4.68 18.03
N ASP A 58 2.84 -5.79 18.49
CA ASP A 58 3.91 -6.51 17.77
C ASP A 58 3.42 -7.06 16.41
N ASP A 59 2.13 -7.31 16.28
CA ASP A 59 1.45 -7.74 15.07
C ASP A 59 1.19 -6.61 14.07
N LEU A 60 1.49 -5.36 14.43
CA LEU A 60 1.48 -4.17 13.57
C LEU A 60 2.88 -3.56 13.35
N GLU A 61 3.80 -3.74 14.30
CA GLU A 61 5.18 -3.26 14.19
C GLU A 61 5.89 -3.84 12.96
N ASP A 62 6.58 -2.97 12.24
CA ASP A 62 7.27 -3.32 11.00
C ASP A 62 8.67 -3.88 11.26
N ALA A 63 8.73 -5.19 11.52
CA ALA A 63 10.01 -5.87 11.73
C ALA A 63 10.91 -5.91 10.48
N HIS A 64 10.37 -5.67 9.27
CA HIS A 64 11.15 -5.64 8.03
C HIS A 64 11.61 -4.22 7.66
N GLY A 65 10.78 -3.21 7.92
CA GLY A 65 11.04 -1.79 7.63
C GLY A 65 10.50 -1.30 6.27
N HIS A 66 9.93 -2.17 5.44
CA HIS A 66 9.48 -1.79 4.09
C HIS A 66 8.20 -0.97 4.10
N GLY A 67 7.19 -1.37 4.88
CA GLY A 67 5.97 -0.58 5.07
C GLY A 67 6.25 0.79 5.69
N THR A 68 7.20 0.86 6.63
CA THR A 68 7.69 2.11 7.22
C THR A 68 8.36 3.00 6.16
N ALA A 69 9.22 2.42 5.33
CA ALA A 69 9.84 3.15 4.22
C ALA A 69 8.79 3.70 3.25
N VAL A 70 7.80 2.89 2.86
CA VAL A 70 6.68 3.31 1.99
C VAL A 70 5.88 4.46 2.62
N LEU A 71 5.48 4.34 3.89
CA LEU A 71 4.76 5.40 4.60
C LEU A 71 5.60 6.68 4.70
N SER A 72 6.91 6.55 4.94
CA SER A 72 7.79 7.72 5.05
C SER A 72 7.88 8.52 3.75
N ILE A 73 7.94 7.85 2.59
CA ILE A 73 7.94 8.49 1.28
C ILE A 73 6.63 9.27 1.08
N LEU A 74 5.50 8.62 1.36
CA LEU A 74 4.18 9.22 1.26
C LEU A 74 4.01 10.43 2.19
N ALA A 75 4.42 10.28 3.45
CA ALA A 75 4.26 11.31 4.47
C ALA A 75 5.23 12.49 4.32
N GLU A 76 6.42 12.28 3.74
CA GLU A 76 7.37 13.36 3.46
C GLU A 76 7.00 14.08 2.15
N GLN A 77 6.80 13.32 1.07
CA GLN A 77 6.70 13.88 -0.28
C GLN A 77 5.28 14.16 -0.75
N GLY A 78 4.28 13.58 -0.08
CA GLY A 78 2.86 13.79 -0.37
C GLY A 78 2.25 14.98 0.35
N ARG A 79 3.02 15.72 1.15
CA ARG A 79 2.51 16.88 1.90
C ARG A 79 2.00 17.95 0.95
N ARG A 80 0.74 18.33 1.17
CA ARG A 80 0.10 19.45 0.49
C ARG A 80 -0.45 20.42 1.55
N PRO A 81 -0.02 21.70 1.55
CA PRO A 81 -0.55 22.69 2.47
C PRO A 81 -2.08 22.75 2.42
N GLY A 82 -2.71 22.70 3.59
CA GLY A 82 -4.17 22.78 3.73
C GLY A 82 -4.94 21.48 3.45
N VAL A 83 -4.26 20.37 3.18
CA VAL A 83 -4.89 19.04 3.06
C VAL A 83 -4.47 18.16 4.22
N ASP A 84 -5.44 17.76 5.04
CA ASP A 84 -5.21 16.77 6.09
C ASP A 84 -5.25 15.35 5.50
N VAL A 85 -4.31 14.50 5.94
CA VAL A 85 -4.16 13.13 5.45
C VAL A 85 -4.38 12.16 6.61
N GLU A 86 -5.40 11.32 6.46
CA GLU A 86 -5.69 10.23 7.37
C GLU A 86 -4.96 8.97 6.88
N TRP A 87 -4.00 8.49 7.67
CA TRP A 87 -3.19 7.32 7.35
C TRP A 87 -3.84 6.02 7.84
N TYR A 88 -3.96 5.06 6.94
CA TYR A 88 -4.44 3.71 7.23
C TYR A 88 -3.37 2.68 6.85
N VAL A 89 -3.07 1.74 7.74
CA VAL A 89 -2.06 0.69 7.50
C VAL A 89 -2.69 -0.68 7.64
N ALA A 90 -2.64 -1.47 6.57
CA ALA A 90 -2.97 -2.89 6.60
C ALA A 90 -1.67 -3.70 6.52
N ARG A 91 -1.32 -4.39 7.60
CA ARG A 91 -0.16 -5.28 7.63
C ARG A 91 -0.55 -6.67 7.13
N VAL A 92 0.02 -7.07 6.00
CA VAL A 92 -0.21 -8.38 5.36
C VAL A 92 1.10 -9.15 5.09
N LEU A 93 2.25 -8.51 5.26
CA LEU A 93 3.57 -9.11 5.08
C LEU A 93 4.28 -9.30 6.42
N ASP A 94 5.01 -10.39 6.56
CA ASP A 94 5.85 -10.69 7.72
C ASP A 94 7.24 -10.04 7.66
N GLY A 95 8.06 -10.26 8.68
CA GLY A 95 9.44 -9.75 8.76
C GLY A 95 10.39 -10.29 7.68
N ARG A 96 9.95 -11.22 6.83
CA ARG A 96 10.69 -11.78 5.68
C ARG A 96 10.05 -11.37 4.35
N MET A 97 9.16 -10.38 4.34
CA MET A 97 8.37 -9.94 3.19
C MET A 97 7.53 -11.06 2.55
N ARG A 98 6.99 -11.95 3.39
CA ARG A 98 6.08 -13.00 2.95
C ARG A 98 4.68 -12.70 3.46
N GLY A 99 3.71 -12.81 2.58
CA GLY A 99 2.30 -12.73 2.91
C GLY A 99 1.53 -13.91 2.33
N ASP A 100 0.33 -14.12 2.82
CA ASP A 100 -0.64 -15.01 2.20
C ASP A 100 -1.63 -14.19 1.38
N SER A 101 -2.04 -14.72 0.23
CA SER A 101 -3.03 -14.08 -0.62
C SER A 101 -4.36 -13.85 0.08
N LEU A 102 -4.73 -14.72 1.03
CA LEU A 102 -5.92 -14.53 1.85
C LEU A 102 -5.82 -13.28 2.74
N CYS A 103 -4.63 -12.97 3.29
CA CYS A 103 -4.41 -11.74 4.05
C CYS A 103 -4.62 -10.49 3.18
N LEU A 104 -4.18 -10.54 1.91
CA LEU A 104 -4.40 -9.42 0.98
C LEU A 104 -5.89 -9.23 0.67
N LEU A 105 -6.64 -10.31 0.43
CA LEU A 105 -8.08 -10.23 0.20
C LEU A 105 -8.80 -9.64 1.42
N GLU A 106 -8.49 -10.12 2.62
CA GLU A 106 -9.11 -9.66 3.86
C GLU A 106 -8.78 -8.19 4.14
N ALA A 107 -7.53 -7.77 3.90
CA ALA A 107 -7.13 -6.38 3.99
C ALA A 107 -7.91 -5.48 3.02
N LEU A 108 -8.10 -5.93 1.77
CA LEU A 108 -8.88 -5.19 0.78
C LEU A 108 -10.39 -5.18 1.11
N GLU A 109 -10.93 -6.24 1.71
CA GLU A 109 -12.31 -6.24 2.21
C GLU A 109 -12.47 -5.19 3.32
N TRP A 110 -11.59 -5.18 4.33
CA TRP A 110 -11.58 -4.15 5.37
C TRP A 110 -11.48 -2.73 4.78
N LEU A 111 -10.57 -2.53 3.82
CA LEU A 111 -10.41 -1.22 3.19
C LEU A 111 -11.64 -0.79 2.39
N THR A 112 -12.34 -1.70 1.71
CA THR A 112 -13.50 -1.36 0.88
C THR A 112 -14.82 -1.31 1.64
N GLN A 113 -14.95 -2.08 2.73
CA GLN A 113 -16.14 -2.07 3.58
C GLN A 113 -16.12 -0.92 4.58
N ASP A 114 -15.03 -0.82 5.36
CA ASP A 114 -14.99 0.01 6.57
C ASP A 114 -14.28 1.35 6.35
N VAL A 115 -13.16 1.34 5.64
CA VAL A 115 -12.28 2.53 5.54
C VAL A 115 -12.70 3.45 4.39
N ARG A 116 -12.86 2.87 3.19
CA ARG A 116 -13.08 3.53 1.89
C ARG A 116 -12.04 4.64 1.61
N PRO A 117 -10.76 4.26 1.45
CA PRO A 117 -9.68 5.22 1.25
C PRO A 117 -9.77 5.90 -0.13
N ASP A 118 -9.27 7.12 -0.24
CA ASP A 118 -9.17 7.83 -1.52
C ASP A 118 -8.03 7.28 -2.38
N VAL A 119 -6.95 6.80 -1.74
CA VAL A 119 -5.77 6.19 -2.38
C VAL A 119 -5.40 4.91 -1.64
N ILE A 120 -5.16 3.83 -2.40
CA ILE A 120 -4.62 2.55 -1.90
C ILE A 120 -3.27 2.33 -2.56
N ASN A 121 -2.20 2.26 -1.77
CA ASN A 121 -0.86 1.92 -2.22
C ASN A 121 -0.59 0.44 -1.93
N LEU A 122 -0.42 -0.35 -2.98
CA LEU A 122 -0.06 -1.77 -2.93
C LEU A 122 1.40 -1.94 -3.39
N SER A 123 2.33 -2.01 -2.46
CA SER A 123 3.76 -2.24 -2.75
C SER A 123 4.13 -3.72 -2.63
N LEU A 124 3.28 -4.58 -3.18
CA LEU A 124 3.38 -6.04 -3.12
C LEU A 124 2.80 -6.66 -4.39
N GLY A 125 3.08 -7.95 -4.60
CA GLY A 125 2.49 -8.70 -5.70
C GLY A 125 2.63 -10.20 -5.50
N THR A 126 2.00 -10.95 -6.39
CA THR A 126 1.91 -12.41 -6.32
C THR A 126 1.78 -13.01 -7.71
N VAL A 127 2.33 -14.21 -7.89
CA VAL A 127 2.14 -15.01 -9.11
C VAL A 127 1.00 -16.01 -8.96
N GLY A 128 0.42 -16.14 -7.77
CA GLY A 128 -0.69 -17.04 -7.50
C GLY A 128 -1.96 -16.55 -8.17
N ARG A 129 -2.54 -17.36 -9.06
CA ARG A 129 -3.74 -17.00 -9.84
C ARG A 129 -5.05 -17.51 -9.22
N ALA A 130 -4.97 -18.32 -8.16
CA ALA A 130 -6.13 -18.98 -7.55
C ALA A 130 -7.19 -18.02 -6.98
N PHE A 131 -6.82 -16.76 -6.74
CA PHE A 131 -7.65 -15.73 -6.13
C PHE A 131 -7.79 -14.50 -7.03
N GLU A 132 -7.49 -14.63 -8.33
CA GLU A 132 -7.59 -13.52 -9.27
C GLU A 132 -9.00 -12.93 -9.31
N ALA A 133 -10.03 -13.77 -9.39
CA ALA A 133 -11.43 -13.32 -9.43
C ALA A 133 -11.84 -12.53 -8.17
N PRO A 134 -11.68 -13.04 -6.93
CA PRO A 134 -12.03 -12.26 -5.74
C PRO A 134 -11.15 -11.01 -5.56
N LEU A 135 -9.86 -11.06 -5.92
CA LEU A 135 -8.98 -9.90 -5.89
C LEU A 135 -9.46 -8.80 -6.85
N THR A 136 -9.75 -9.17 -8.10
CA THR A 136 -10.26 -8.23 -9.11
C THR A 136 -11.58 -7.61 -8.65
N ALA A 137 -12.51 -8.40 -8.10
CA ALA A 137 -13.78 -7.88 -7.60
C ALA A 137 -13.61 -6.85 -6.47
N LEU A 138 -12.67 -7.07 -5.54
CA LEU A 138 -12.38 -6.11 -4.47
C LEU A 138 -11.74 -4.82 -5.00
N LEU A 139 -10.82 -4.94 -5.96
CA LEU A 139 -10.17 -3.78 -6.57
C LEU A 139 -11.15 -2.96 -7.41
N GLU A 140 -12.00 -3.62 -8.20
CA GLU A 140 -13.09 -2.96 -8.94
C GLU A 140 -14.04 -2.23 -8.00
N ARG A 141 -14.42 -2.86 -6.88
CA ARG A 141 -15.24 -2.22 -5.84
C ARG A 141 -14.57 -0.97 -5.29
N ALA A 142 -13.27 -1.02 -4.95
CA ALA A 142 -12.54 0.15 -4.47
C ALA A 142 -12.59 1.29 -5.50
N VAL A 143 -12.35 0.98 -6.78
CA VAL A 143 -12.42 1.96 -7.87
C VAL A 143 -13.82 2.54 -8.04
N GLU A 144 -14.87 1.72 -7.95
CA GLU A 144 -16.27 2.18 -8.01
C GLU A 144 -16.64 3.11 -6.85
N GLN A 145 -16.04 2.91 -5.67
CA GLN A 145 -16.15 3.78 -4.51
C GLN A 145 -15.34 5.08 -4.66
N GLY A 146 -14.52 5.20 -5.70
CA GLY A 146 -13.72 6.40 -6.00
C GLY A 146 -12.25 6.30 -5.61
N SER A 147 -11.81 5.18 -5.04
CA SER A 147 -10.40 4.95 -4.69
C SER A 147 -9.53 4.91 -5.95
N LEU A 148 -8.37 5.54 -5.88
CA LEU A 148 -7.26 5.29 -6.79
C LEU A 148 -6.40 4.16 -6.21
N VAL A 149 -6.25 3.06 -6.93
CA VAL A 149 -5.38 1.96 -6.51
C VAL A 149 -4.09 1.96 -7.32
N LEU A 150 -2.96 2.11 -6.65
CA LEU A 150 -1.63 2.01 -7.26
C LEU A 150 -0.97 0.71 -6.83
N CYS A 151 -0.33 0.03 -7.78
CA CYS A 151 0.37 -1.22 -7.55
C CYS A 151 1.79 -1.15 -8.10
N ALA A 152 2.76 -1.61 -7.31
CA ALA A 152 4.12 -1.79 -7.79
C ALA A 152 4.19 -2.90 -8.85
N ALA A 153 4.92 -2.65 -9.94
CA ALA A 153 5.29 -3.66 -10.91
C ALA A 153 6.32 -4.62 -10.31
N GLY A 154 6.26 -5.89 -10.72
CA GLY A 154 7.20 -6.93 -10.30
C GLY A 154 7.96 -7.52 -11.48
N PRO A 155 9.09 -8.21 -11.24
CA PRO A 155 9.92 -8.79 -12.31
C PRO A 155 9.23 -9.92 -13.06
N VAL A 156 8.12 -10.43 -12.53
CA VAL A 156 7.27 -11.44 -13.16
C VAL A 156 5.85 -10.89 -13.18
N SER A 157 5.19 -11.02 -14.34
CA SER A 157 3.77 -10.71 -14.50
C SER A 157 2.93 -11.45 -13.44
N GLY A 158 2.35 -10.67 -12.55
CA GLY A 158 1.65 -11.14 -11.36
C GLY A 158 0.52 -10.18 -11.00
N LEU A 159 -0.26 -10.52 -10.00
CA LEU A 159 -1.36 -9.71 -9.49
C LEU A 159 -0.90 -8.85 -8.30
N PRO A 160 -1.54 -7.70 -8.04
CA PRO A 160 -2.60 -7.08 -8.86
C PRO A 160 -2.07 -6.27 -10.05
N SER A 161 -0.76 -6.15 -10.22
CA SER A 161 -0.11 -5.50 -11.36
C SER A 161 -0.71 -5.93 -12.71
N GLY A 162 -0.96 -4.96 -13.59
CA GLY A 162 -1.55 -5.18 -14.90
C GLY A 162 -3.05 -5.48 -14.92
N LEU A 163 -3.73 -5.54 -13.77
CA LEU A 163 -5.19 -5.53 -13.76
C LEU A 163 -5.72 -4.16 -14.20
N PRO A 164 -6.80 -4.08 -14.99
CA PRO A 164 -7.37 -2.80 -15.45
C PRO A 164 -7.87 -1.87 -14.33
N SER A 165 -8.08 -2.40 -13.12
CA SER A 165 -8.55 -1.68 -11.94
C SER A 165 -7.42 -1.02 -11.13
N VAL A 166 -6.15 -1.19 -11.53
CA VAL A 166 -5.01 -0.60 -10.81
C VAL A 166 -4.11 0.18 -11.76
N VAL A 167 -3.47 1.22 -11.24
CA VAL A 167 -2.36 1.90 -11.90
C VAL A 167 -1.09 1.12 -11.57
N THR A 168 -0.50 0.47 -12.56
CA THR A 168 0.75 -0.27 -12.42
C THR A 168 1.94 0.68 -12.54
N VAL A 169 2.74 0.75 -11.47
CA VAL A 169 3.87 1.68 -11.34
C VAL A 169 5.19 0.91 -11.31
N ALA A 170 6.12 1.24 -12.20
CA ALA A 170 7.45 0.67 -12.24
C ALA A 170 8.53 1.74 -11.96
N ASP A 171 9.67 1.32 -11.43
CA ASP A 171 10.91 2.07 -11.57
C ASP A 171 11.52 1.86 -12.97
N ALA A 172 12.50 2.68 -13.35
CA ALA A 172 13.14 2.62 -14.67
C ALA A 172 13.81 1.27 -14.98
N ALA A 173 14.43 0.62 -13.99
CA ALA A 173 15.09 -0.67 -14.20
C ALA A 173 14.05 -1.78 -14.40
N MET A 174 12.96 -1.75 -13.62
CA MET A 174 11.85 -2.69 -13.78
C MET A 174 11.16 -2.52 -15.13
N ALA A 175 10.89 -1.28 -15.56
CA ALA A 175 10.29 -1.00 -16.87
C ALA A 175 11.14 -1.56 -18.03
N HIS A 176 12.46 -1.57 -17.88
CA HIS A 176 13.37 -2.15 -18.87
C HIS A 176 13.39 -3.70 -18.85
N ALA A 177 13.20 -4.30 -17.66
CA ALA A 177 13.25 -5.75 -17.48
C ALA A 177 11.95 -6.47 -17.89
N LEU A 178 10.82 -5.75 -17.87
CA LEU A 178 9.51 -6.30 -18.21
C LEU A 178 9.40 -6.72 -19.68
N ARG A 179 8.60 -7.75 -19.94
CA ARG A 179 8.45 -8.32 -21.27
C ARG A 179 7.48 -7.50 -22.10
N LYS A 180 7.62 -7.60 -23.43
CA LYS A 180 6.66 -7.03 -24.37
C LYS A 180 5.26 -7.60 -24.09
N GLY A 181 4.33 -6.72 -23.70
CA GLY A 181 2.95 -7.07 -23.35
C GLY A 181 2.63 -6.97 -21.86
N ASP A 182 3.63 -6.83 -20.98
CA ASP A 182 3.39 -6.46 -19.58
C ASP A 182 2.84 -5.01 -19.53
N ILE A 183 1.83 -4.79 -18.69
CA ILE A 183 1.16 -3.49 -18.56
C ILE A 183 1.88 -2.67 -17.49
N VAL A 184 2.31 -1.47 -17.86
CA VAL A 184 2.87 -0.46 -16.97
C VAL A 184 2.23 0.87 -17.33
N ASP A 185 1.50 1.45 -16.38
CA ASP A 185 0.76 2.70 -16.58
C ASP A 185 1.63 3.92 -16.25
N HIS A 186 2.62 3.75 -15.36
CA HIS A 186 3.54 4.79 -14.99
C HIS A 186 4.95 4.24 -14.71
N VAL A 187 5.97 4.96 -15.21
CA VAL A 187 7.36 4.73 -14.86
C VAL A 187 7.86 5.95 -14.11
N GLU A 188 8.32 5.75 -12.88
CA GLU A 188 9.00 6.79 -12.12
C GLU A 188 10.46 6.89 -12.57
N ALA A 189 10.88 8.10 -12.92
CA ALA A 189 12.18 8.37 -13.54
C ALA A 189 13.27 8.70 -12.51
N ALA A 190 12.89 8.93 -11.24
CA ALA A 190 13.85 9.17 -10.17
C ALA A 190 14.81 7.99 -10.00
N ALA A 191 16.11 8.29 -9.86
CA ALA A 191 17.12 7.26 -9.61
C ALA A 191 17.14 6.81 -8.14
N THR A 192 16.85 7.74 -7.24
CA THR A 192 16.87 7.54 -5.79
C THR A 192 15.67 8.19 -5.14
N VAL A 193 15.43 7.82 -3.89
CA VAL A 193 14.36 8.37 -3.07
C VAL A 193 14.84 8.48 -1.62
N ARG A 194 14.46 9.57 -0.97
CA ARG A 194 14.60 9.73 0.47
C ARG A 194 13.51 8.94 1.19
N LEU A 195 13.91 8.07 2.11
CA LEU A 195 13.00 7.25 2.90
C LEU A 195 13.55 7.01 4.32
N TYR A 196 12.69 6.67 5.26
CA TYR A 196 13.05 6.30 6.62
C TYR A 196 13.41 4.81 6.68
N ALA A 197 14.60 4.51 7.20
CA ALA A 197 15.08 3.17 7.48
C ALA A 197 16.11 3.24 8.61
N ASP A 198 16.28 2.16 9.37
CA ASP A 198 17.35 2.05 10.38
C ASP A 198 17.38 3.22 11.40
N GLY A 199 16.22 3.81 11.70
CA GLY A 199 16.08 4.90 12.66
C GLY A 199 16.31 6.32 12.09
N ALA A 200 16.60 6.49 10.80
CA ALA A 200 16.86 7.79 10.19
C ALA A 200 16.40 7.87 8.72
N PHE A 201 16.41 9.08 8.15
CA PHE A 201 16.18 9.25 6.71
C PHE A 201 17.45 9.03 5.90
N HIS A 202 17.33 8.27 4.82
CA HIS A 202 18.41 7.93 3.91
C HIS A 202 17.96 8.11 2.46
N GLU A 203 18.89 8.53 1.60
CA GLU A 203 18.75 8.35 0.16
C GLU A 203 19.02 6.87 -0.19
N ARG A 204 18.08 6.24 -0.90
CA ARG A 204 18.18 4.85 -1.35
C ARG A 204 17.88 4.74 -2.84
N PRO A 205 18.44 3.75 -3.56
CA PRO A 205 18.04 3.46 -4.93
C PRO A 205 16.53 3.23 -5.04
N LEU A 206 15.93 3.73 -6.11
CA LEU A 206 14.51 3.53 -6.35
C LEU A 206 14.22 2.07 -6.69
N THR A 207 13.12 1.56 -6.15
CA THR A 207 12.53 0.27 -6.50
C THR A 207 11.08 0.51 -6.91
N SER A 208 10.44 -0.44 -7.60
CA SER A 208 9.04 -0.31 -8.01
C SER A 208 8.08 -0.11 -6.82
N SER A 209 8.39 -0.69 -5.64
CA SER A 209 7.65 -0.43 -4.39
C SER A 209 7.72 1.04 -3.96
N TYR A 210 8.90 1.64 -4.07
CA TYR A 210 9.11 3.05 -3.70
C TYR A 210 8.63 4.00 -4.80
N ALA A 211 8.72 3.60 -6.07
CA ALA A 211 8.12 4.31 -7.20
C ALA A 211 6.60 4.39 -7.06
N CYS A 212 5.95 3.29 -6.63
CA CYS A 212 4.52 3.28 -6.31
C CYS A 212 4.17 4.29 -5.22
N ALA A 213 4.96 4.33 -4.13
CA ALA A 213 4.80 5.30 -3.06
C ALA A 213 5.01 6.76 -3.53
N LEU A 214 5.98 7.00 -4.41
CA LEU A 214 6.22 8.31 -5.03
C LEU A 214 5.08 8.76 -5.94
N ALA A 215 4.56 7.84 -6.76
CA ALA A 215 3.41 8.10 -7.61
C ALA A 215 2.17 8.46 -6.78
N ALA A 216 1.93 7.71 -5.69
CA ALA A 216 0.87 8.02 -4.74
C ALA A 216 1.11 9.36 -4.03
N ALA A 217 2.34 9.66 -3.59
CA ALA A 217 2.70 10.95 -3.00
C ALA A 217 2.45 12.12 -3.96
N ARG A 218 2.76 11.94 -5.24
CA ARG A 218 2.45 12.92 -6.30
C ARG A 218 0.94 13.17 -6.40
N VAL A 219 0.13 12.11 -6.33
CA VAL A 219 -1.35 12.25 -6.32
C VAL A 219 -1.83 13.09 -5.13
N LEU A 220 -1.24 12.92 -3.95
CA LEU A 220 -1.60 13.72 -2.77
C LEU A 220 -1.23 15.21 -2.97
N ARG A 221 -0.04 15.47 -3.54
CA ARG A 221 0.50 16.81 -3.73
C ARG A 221 -0.16 17.58 -4.87
N GLU A 222 -0.39 16.93 -6.00
CA GLU A 222 -0.75 17.56 -7.27
C GLU A 222 -2.17 17.19 -7.73
N GLY A 223 -2.77 16.16 -7.13
CA GLY A 223 -4.02 15.56 -7.60
C GLY A 223 -3.77 14.37 -8.55
N CYS A 224 -4.82 13.62 -8.82
CA CYS A 224 -4.75 12.43 -9.67
C CYS A 224 -4.53 12.83 -11.15
N PRO A 225 -3.50 12.29 -11.84
CA PRO A 225 -3.28 12.54 -13.26
C PRO A 225 -4.46 12.11 -14.14
N PRO A 226 -4.69 12.78 -15.29
CA PRO A 226 -5.65 12.32 -16.28
C PRO A 226 -5.32 10.89 -16.73
N GLY A 227 -6.34 10.02 -16.77
CA GLY A 227 -6.19 8.63 -17.21
C GLY A 227 -5.87 7.62 -16.11
N TRP A 228 -5.45 8.05 -14.91
CA TRP A 228 -5.21 7.15 -13.77
C TRP A 228 -6.48 6.77 -13.01
N ARG A 229 -7.55 7.56 -13.16
CA ARG A 229 -8.88 7.15 -12.69
C ARG A 229 -9.46 6.17 -13.69
N HIS A 230 -9.22 4.89 -13.44
CA HIS A 230 -9.84 3.82 -14.20
C HIS A 230 -11.36 3.84 -13.94
N VAL A 231 -12.13 3.71 -15.01
CA VAL A 231 -13.58 3.56 -14.94
C VAL A 231 -13.86 2.08 -15.12
N THR A 232 -14.55 1.44 -14.16
CA THR A 232 -14.89 0.02 -14.28
C THR A 232 -15.69 -0.23 -15.56
N ALA A 233 -15.58 -1.46 -16.09
CA ALA A 233 -16.26 -1.84 -17.32
C ALA A 233 -17.80 -1.63 -17.24
N SER A 234 -18.37 -1.69 -16.03
CA SER A 234 -19.80 -1.45 -15.74
C SER A 234 -20.27 -0.01 -16.06
N ARG A 235 -19.35 0.96 -16.09
CA ARG A 235 -19.64 2.36 -16.44
C ARG A 235 -19.36 2.71 -17.90
N ARG A 236 -18.73 1.83 -18.68
CA ARG A 236 -18.52 2.03 -20.13
C ARG A 236 -19.76 1.73 -20.97
N THR A 237 -20.81 1.16 -20.38
CA THR A 237 -22.03 0.73 -21.06
C THR A 237 -23.28 1.52 -20.66
N ARG A 238 -23.13 2.74 -20.11
CA ARG A 238 -24.24 3.68 -19.91
C ARG A 238 -24.04 4.98 -20.67
#